data_AF-A0A521GTM3-F1
#
_entry.id   AF-A0A521GTM3-F1
#
_cell.length_a   1.000
_cell.length_b   1.000
_cell.length_c   1.000
_cell.angle_alpha   90.00
_cell.angle_beta   90.00
_cell.angle_gamma   90.00
#
_symmetry.space_group_name_H-M   'P 1'
#
loop_
_entity.id
_entity.type
_entity.pdbx_description
1 polymer ?
#
loop_
_entity_poly.entity_id
_entity_poly.type
_entity_poly.pdbx_seq_one_letter_code
_entity_poly.pdbx_strand_id
1 'polypeptide(L)'
;MNLILAALALCAAALQGQEKPAPEARRAFPRLKPPEQERLEQALFQMRSAKTAEARAEARAAVVAAGAGGVPASLRAFAKFEAERAGELRGVLDKTLAEADLDLALAESGPKAAPAARHYVVRRIADSRRDDALKHLAPLLQDADAETAFQAARGLALRDDTACVPVLHSAVRARWKDEEALLRAELAQVPRGALSAPVSGLVGVGAREDRLAGIRLFALVGVREHARVLRAALDDTDQQILLNAVNACRAVVDGEPPLERPSSPQLIEQVQLWKSKL
;
A
#
# COMPACT_ATOMS: atom_id res chain seq x y z
N MET A 1 -13.50 -58.62 34.76
CA MET A 1 -13.61 -58.13 33.37
C MET A 1 -14.91 -57.33 33.13
N ASN A 2 -15.42 -56.57 34.12
CA ASN A 2 -16.67 -55.78 34.00
C ASN A 2 -16.55 -54.33 34.53
N LEU A 3 -15.35 -53.88 34.91
CA LEU A 3 -15.12 -52.53 35.47
C LEU A 3 -14.44 -51.55 34.49
N ILE A 4 -13.95 -52.03 33.35
CA ILE A 4 -13.30 -51.18 32.32
C ILE A 4 -14.33 -50.67 31.29
N LEU A 5 -15.43 -51.40 31.09
CA LEU A 5 -16.50 -51.01 30.16
C LEU A 5 -17.40 -49.88 30.68
N ALA A 6 -17.48 -49.66 32.00
CA ALA A 6 -18.27 -48.57 32.57
C ALA A 6 -17.57 -47.20 32.51
N ALA A 7 -16.23 -47.17 32.53
CA ALA A 7 -15.45 -45.93 32.44
C ALA A 7 -15.38 -45.36 31.01
N LEU A 8 -15.48 -46.23 29.98
CA LEU A 8 -15.54 -45.81 28.58
C LEU A 8 -16.91 -45.28 28.16
N ALA A 9 -17.99 -45.65 28.88
CA ALA A 9 -19.34 -45.12 28.62
C ALA A 9 -19.56 -43.72 29.22
N LEU A 10 -18.86 -43.35 30.30
CA LEU A 10 -18.99 -42.02 30.92
C LEU A 10 -18.19 -40.91 30.20
N CYS A 11 -17.12 -41.24 29.46
CA CYS A 11 -16.39 -40.24 28.66
C CYS A 11 -17.07 -39.93 27.32
N ALA A 12 -17.98 -40.76 26.83
CA ALA A 12 -18.68 -40.53 25.56
C ALA A 12 -19.86 -39.54 25.68
N ALA A 13 -20.41 -39.34 26.88
CA ALA A 13 -21.53 -38.43 27.11
C ALA A 13 -21.12 -36.97 27.34
N ALA A 14 -19.84 -36.70 27.66
CA ALA A 14 -19.35 -35.35 27.92
C ALA A 14 -18.96 -34.55 26.64
N LEU A 15 -18.98 -35.18 25.47
CA LEU A 15 -18.60 -34.56 24.19
C LEU A 15 -19.79 -34.12 23.31
N GLN A 16 -21.03 -34.38 23.72
CA GLN A 16 -22.23 -34.04 22.92
C GLN A 16 -22.84 -32.67 23.24
N GLY A 17 -22.18 -31.85 24.06
CA GLY A 17 -22.68 -30.53 24.48
C GLY A 17 -21.91 -29.32 23.94
N GLN A 18 -20.96 -29.49 23.01
CA GLN A 18 -20.39 -28.33 22.33
C GLN A 18 -21.35 -27.89 21.22
N GLU A 19 -22.32 -27.05 21.59
CA GLU A 19 -22.97 -26.16 20.64
C GLU A 19 -21.87 -25.47 19.84
N LYS A 20 -21.77 -25.83 18.56
CA LYS A 20 -20.98 -25.08 17.58
C LYS A 20 -21.42 -23.62 17.72
N PRO A 21 -20.52 -22.67 18.04
CA PRO A 21 -20.91 -21.28 18.12
C PRO A 21 -21.63 -20.93 16.81
N ALA A 22 -22.86 -20.42 16.93
CA ALA A 22 -23.63 -20.00 15.77
C ALA A 22 -22.72 -19.13 14.89
N PRO A 23 -22.63 -19.38 13.57
CA PRO A 23 -21.74 -18.62 12.72
C PRO A 23 -22.11 -17.15 12.86
N GLU A 24 -21.19 -16.36 13.41
CA GLU A 24 -21.36 -14.91 13.50
C GLU A 24 -21.84 -14.42 12.15
N ALA A 25 -22.98 -13.70 12.15
CA ALA A 25 -23.58 -13.21 10.93
C ALA A 25 -22.52 -12.42 10.17
N ARG A 26 -22.03 -12.97 9.04
CA ARG A 26 -20.98 -12.35 8.25
C ARG A 26 -21.48 -10.97 7.86
N ARG A 27 -20.79 -9.94 8.34
CA ARG A 27 -21.08 -8.56 7.99
C ARG A 27 -21.08 -8.43 6.46
N ALA A 28 -22.03 -7.68 5.93
CA ALA A 28 -22.22 -7.49 4.49
C ALA A 28 -22.71 -6.07 4.21
N PHE A 29 -22.44 -5.57 3.00
CA PHE A 29 -22.99 -4.29 2.57
C PHE A 29 -24.53 -4.32 2.53
N PRO A 30 -25.21 -3.19 2.84
CA PRO A 30 -26.65 -3.08 2.69
C PRO A 30 -27.08 -3.44 1.26
N ARG A 31 -28.13 -4.24 1.13
CA ARG A 31 -28.71 -4.54 -0.18
C ARG A 31 -29.68 -3.43 -0.57
N LEU A 32 -29.45 -2.84 -1.74
CA LEU A 32 -30.37 -1.88 -2.34
C LEU A 32 -31.62 -2.60 -2.85
N LYS A 33 -32.77 -1.92 -2.77
CA LYS A 33 -34.00 -2.41 -3.41
C LYS A 33 -33.85 -2.31 -4.94
N PRO A 34 -34.58 -3.11 -5.74
CA PRO A 34 -34.45 -3.08 -7.20
C PRO A 34 -34.55 -1.67 -7.84
N PRO A 35 -35.48 -0.78 -7.43
CA PRO A 35 -35.54 0.57 -7.99
C PRO A 35 -34.33 1.44 -7.64
N GLU A 36 -33.73 1.23 -6.47
CA GLU A 36 -32.53 1.95 -6.02
C GLU A 36 -31.30 1.43 -6.76
N GLN A 37 -31.22 0.12 -7.01
CA GLN A 37 -30.17 -0.49 -7.80
C GLN A 37 -30.20 0.01 -9.26
N GLU A 38 -31.37 0.06 -9.89
CA GLU A 38 -31.50 0.57 -11.26
C GLU A 38 -31.06 2.04 -11.36
N ARG A 39 -31.48 2.88 -10.41
CA ARG A 39 -31.03 4.28 -10.33
C ARG A 39 -29.52 4.40 -10.15
N LEU A 40 -28.92 3.55 -9.31
CA LEU A 40 -27.48 3.52 -9.10
C LEU A 40 -26.73 3.13 -10.39
N GLU A 41 -27.19 2.11 -11.10
CA GLU A 41 -26.58 1.66 -12.35
C GLU A 41 -26.67 2.74 -13.44
N GLN A 42 -27.81 3.43 -13.53
CA GLN A 42 -27.99 4.57 -14.43
C GLN A 42 -27.06 5.74 -14.05
N ALA A 43 -26.94 6.05 -12.76
CA ALA A 43 -26.05 7.10 -12.28
C ALA A 43 -24.57 6.78 -12.57
N LEU A 44 -24.12 5.55 -12.33
CA LEU A 44 -22.76 5.11 -12.69
C LEU A 44 -22.52 5.18 -14.20
N PHE A 45 -23.53 4.85 -15.02
CA PHE A 45 -23.45 5.02 -16.47
C PHE A 45 -23.33 6.50 -16.87
N GLN A 46 -24.12 7.39 -16.26
CA GLN A 46 -24.10 8.82 -16.53
C GLN A 46 -22.79 9.47 -16.08
N MET A 47 -22.26 9.14 -14.91
CA MET A 47 -20.93 9.56 -14.45
C MET A 47 -19.86 9.27 -15.52
N ARG A 48 -19.94 8.09 -16.13
CA ARG A 48 -19.00 7.67 -17.17
C ARG A 48 -19.24 8.34 -18.52
N SER A 49 -20.47 8.63 -18.93
CA SER A 49 -20.79 8.96 -20.33
C SER A 49 -21.26 10.40 -20.55
N ALA A 50 -21.72 11.10 -19.50
CA ALA A 50 -22.27 12.44 -19.63
C ALA A 50 -21.22 13.45 -20.11
N LYS A 51 -21.65 14.32 -21.03
CA LYS A 51 -20.80 15.34 -21.67
C LYS A 51 -20.65 16.58 -20.80
N THR A 52 -21.69 16.96 -20.06
CA THR A 52 -21.69 18.16 -19.22
C THR A 52 -21.23 17.86 -17.79
N ALA A 53 -20.58 18.83 -17.15
CA ALA A 53 -20.11 18.69 -15.77
C ALA A 53 -21.28 18.62 -14.77
N GLU A 54 -22.38 19.32 -15.06
CA GLU A 54 -23.61 19.34 -14.24
C GLU A 54 -24.27 17.95 -14.18
N ALA A 55 -24.51 17.32 -15.34
CA ALA A 55 -25.08 15.97 -15.37
C ALA A 55 -24.18 14.94 -14.68
N ARG A 56 -22.85 15.09 -14.77
CA ARG A 56 -21.92 14.25 -13.99
C ARG A 56 -22.02 14.53 -12.49
N ALA A 57 -22.20 15.77 -12.07
CA ALA A 57 -22.36 16.13 -10.66
C ALA A 57 -23.66 15.55 -10.07
N GLU A 58 -24.77 15.63 -10.80
CA GLU A 58 -26.04 15.01 -10.41
C GLU A 58 -25.90 13.49 -10.29
N ALA A 59 -25.26 12.85 -11.28
CA ALA A 59 -24.99 11.43 -11.26
C ALA A 59 -24.13 11.02 -10.05
N ARG A 60 -23.06 11.77 -9.73
CA ARG A 60 -22.26 11.54 -8.52
C ARG A 60 -23.09 11.67 -7.24
N ALA A 61 -23.96 12.68 -7.16
CA ALA A 61 -24.84 12.87 -6.01
C ALA A 61 -25.80 11.68 -5.83
N ALA A 62 -26.34 11.14 -6.93
CA ALA A 62 -27.18 9.95 -6.90
C ALA A 62 -26.43 8.70 -6.42
N VAL A 63 -25.17 8.50 -6.84
CA VAL A 63 -24.35 7.38 -6.33
C VAL A 63 -24.03 7.56 -4.83
N VAL A 64 -23.73 8.79 -4.40
CA VAL A 64 -23.50 9.08 -2.97
C VAL A 64 -24.76 8.82 -2.13
N ALA A 65 -25.95 9.17 -2.65
CA ALA A 65 -27.23 8.93 -1.98
C ALA A 65 -27.55 7.44 -1.77
N ALA A 66 -27.00 6.54 -2.60
CA ALA A 66 -27.11 5.09 -2.39
C ALA A 66 -26.28 4.59 -1.18
N GLY A 67 -25.37 5.41 -0.66
CA GLY A 67 -24.57 5.13 0.54
C GLY A 67 -23.75 3.85 0.44
N ALA A 68 -23.58 3.15 1.56
CA ALA A 68 -22.80 1.92 1.64
C ALA A 68 -23.35 0.79 0.73
N GLY A 69 -24.65 0.78 0.44
CA GLY A 69 -25.23 -0.20 -0.48
C GLY A 69 -24.78 -0.02 -1.93
N GLY A 70 -24.32 1.18 -2.30
CA GLY A 70 -23.79 1.46 -3.63
C GLY A 70 -22.31 1.08 -3.83
N VAL A 71 -21.59 0.75 -2.76
CA VAL A 71 -20.15 0.46 -2.81
C VAL A 71 -19.82 -0.72 -3.72
N PRO A 72 -20.49 -1.91 -3.62
CA PRO A 72 -20.14 -3.04 -4.47
C PRO A 72 -20.30 -2.76 -5.97
N ALA A 73 -21.37 -2.06 -6.37
CA ALA A 73 -21.58 -1.70 -7.78
C ALA A 73 -20.55 -0.67 -8.25
N SER A 74 -20.19 0.28 -7.38
CA SER A 74 -19.16 1.29 -7.66
C SER A 74 -17.78 0.64 -7.84
N LEU A 75 -17.40 -0.32 -6.99
CA LEU A 75 -16.14 -1.07 -7.12
C LEU A 75 -16.10 -1.85 -8.45
N ARG A 76 -17.19 -2.53 -8.82
CA ARG A 76 -17.30 -3.22 -10.11
C ARG A 76 -17.26 -2.25 -11.30
N ALA A 77 -17.72 -1.03 -11.13
CA ALA A 77 -17.75 -0.03 -12.19
C ALA A 77 -16.36 0.43 -12.63
N PHE A 78 -15.31 0.28 -11.81
CA PHE A 78 -13.94 0.64 -12.22
C PHE A 78 -13.51 0.00 -13.54
N ALA A 79 -13.93 -1.24 -13.83
CA ALA A 79 -13.61 -1.93 -15.09
C ALA A 79 -14.14 -1.20 -16.34
N LYS A 80 -15.09 -0.28 -16.14
CA LYS A 80 -15.80 0.44 -17.19
C LYS A 80 -15.36 1.90 -17.30
N PHE A 81 -14.55 2.41 -16.37
CA PHE A 81 -14.14 3.81 -16.31
C PHE A 81 -12.74 4.00 -16.88
N GLU A 82 -12.56 5.04 -17.69
CA GLU A 82 -11.25 5.51 -18.13
C GLU A 82 -10.47 6.13 -16.96
N ALA A 83 -9.14 6.09 -17.02
CA ALA A 83 -8.26 6.58 -15.94
C ALA A 83 -8.59 8.03 -15.50
N GLU A 84 -8.83 8.92 -16.47
CA GLU A 84 -9.19 10.32 -16.22
C GLU A 84 -10.50 10.47 -15.43
N ARG A 85 -11.46 9.56 -15.64
CA ARG A 85 -12.78 9.57 -14.99
C ARG A 85 -12.83 8.72 -13.73
N ALA A 86 -11.87 7.81 -13.54
CA ALA A 86 -11.78 6.96 -12.35
C ALA A 86 -11.61 7.79 -11.06
N GLY A 87 -11.04 9.00 -11.15
CA GLY A 87 -10.96 9.94 -10.03
C GLY A 87 -12.34 10.35 -9.47
N GLU A 88 -13.35 10.49 -10.33
CA GLU A 88 -14.72 10.80 -9.89
C GLU A 88 -15.33 9.64 -9.08
N LEU A 89 -15.06 8.40 -9.49
CA LEU A 89 -15.53 7.20 -8.81
C LEU A 89 -14.83 7.01 -7.46
N ARG A 90 -13.52 7.30 -7.38
CA ARG A 90 -12.78 7.35 -6.10
C ARG A 90 -13.39 8.38 -5.15
N GLY A 91 -13.65 9.60 -5.62
CA GLY A 91 -14.25 10.64 -4.79
C GLY A 91 -15.67 10.32 -4.28
N VAL A 92 -16.42 9.49 -5.01
CA VAL A 92 -17.71 8.94 -4.51
C VAL A 92 -17.47 7.91 -3.42
N LEU A 93 -16.56 6.96 -3.64
CA LEU A 93 -16.21 5.94 -2.66
C LEU A 93 -15.58 6.53 -1.40
N ASP A 94 -14.87 7.66 -1.50
CA ASP A 94 -14.35 8.39 -0.35
C ASP A 94 -15.46 8.89 0.59
N LYS A 95 -16.67 9.12 0.05
CA LYS A 95 -17.84 9.55 0.81
C LYS A 95 -18.71 8.40 1.31
N THR A 96 -18.70 7.26 0.63
CA THR A 96 -19.64 6.15 0.90
C THR A 96 -19.00 4.93 1.54
N LEU A 97 -17.70 4.70 1.34
CA LEU A 97 -16.97 3.58 1.93
C LEU A 97 -16.35 4.01 3.26
N ALA A 98 -17.01 3.60 4.35
CA ALA A 98 -16.51 3.77 5.71
C ALA A 98 -15.25 2.93 5.95
N GLU A 99 -14.35 3.42 6.81
CA GLU A 99 -13.14 2.67 7.18
C GLU A 99 -13.48 1.30 7.77
N ALA A 100 -14.53 1.22 8.59
CA ALA A 100 -14.98 -0.03 9.18
C ALA A 100 -15.25 -1.11 8.12
N ASP A 101 -15.69 -0.76 6.91
CA ASP A 101 -16.12 -1.71 5.87
C ASP A 101 -15.03 -2.03 4.82
N LEU A 102 -13.78 -1.59 5.02
CA LEU A 102 -12.70 -1.81 4.05
C LEU A 102 -12.36 -3.29 3.80
N ASP A 103 -12.50 -4.16 4.79
CA ASP A 103 -12.37 -5.62 4.63
C ASP A 103 -13.46 -6.22 3.73
N LEU A 104 -14.70 -5.69 3.81
CA LEU A 104 -15.77 -6.09 2.90
C LEU A 104 -15.46 -5.60 1.48
N ALA A 105 -15.00 -4.35 1.34
CA ALA A 105 -14.59 -3.80 0.05
C ALA A 105 -13.41 -4.57 -0.56
N LEU A 106 -12.49 -5.07 0.27
CA LEU A 106 -11.36 -5.89 -0.19
C LEU A 106 -11.84 -7.25 -0.69
N ALA A 107 -12.81 -7.87 0.00
CA ALA A 107 -13.42 -9.12 -0.44
C ALA A 107 -14.17 -8.95 -1.78
N GLU A 108 -14.89 -7.83 -1.95
CA GLU A 108 -15.53 -7.48 -3.23
C GLU A 108 -14.51 -7.18 -4.34
N SER A 109 -13.32 -6.67 -3.98
CA SER A 109 -12.23 -6.32 -4.89
C SER A 109 -11.17 -7.42 -4.98
N GLY A 110 -11.61 -8.69 -4.97
CA GLY A 110 -10.73 -9.85 -5.10
C GLY A 110 -9.97 -9.92 -6.43
N PRO A 111 -9.19 -10.99 -6.68
CA PRO A 111 -8.28 -11.07 -7.83
C PRO A 111 -8.94 -10.95 -9.22
N LYS A 112 -10.25 -11.15 -9.32
CA LYS A 112 -11.02 -11.02 -10.57
C LYS A 112 -11.61 -9.61 -10.78
N ALA A 113 -11.52 -8.74 -9.78
CA ALA A 113 -11.99 -7.37 -9.88
C ALA A 113 -11.06 -6.52 -10.76
N ALA A 114 -11.52 -5.33 -11.15
CA ALA A 114 -10.67 -4.39 -11.86
C ALA A 114 -9.45 -4.01 -10.98
N PRO A 115 -8.21 -4.03 -11.52
CA PRO A 115 -7.02 -3.67 -10.75
C PRO A 115 -7.15 -2.32 -10.04
N ALA A 116 -7.70 -1.31 -10.73
CA ALA A 116 -7.90 0.02 -10.17
C ALA A 116 -8.81 0.05 -8.92
N ALA A 117 -9.84 -0.82 -8.85
CA ALA A 117 -10.69 -0.94 -7.67
C ALA A 117 -9.90 -1.52 -6.50
N ARG A 118 -9.13 -2.56 -6.77
CA ARG A 118 -8.31 -3.23 -5.78
C ARG A 118 -7.20 -2.33 -5.24
N HIS A 119 -6.47 -1.64 -6.13
CA HIS A 119 -5.46 -0.63 -5.75
C HIS A 119 -6.05 0.42 -4.82
N TYR A 120 -7.24 0.94 -5.16
CA TYR A 120 -7.94 1.92 -4.34
C TYR A 120 -8.27 1.37 -2.94
N VAL A 121 -8.84 0.16 -2.84
CA VAL A 121 -9.19 -0.41 -1.54
C VAL A 121 -7.97 -0.71 -0.70
N VAL A 122 -6.91 -1.30 -1.28
CA VAL A 122 -5.67 -1.60 -0.56
C VAL A 122 -4.99 -0.32 -0.08
N ARG A 123 -4.99 0.73 -0.91
CA ARG A 123 -4.53 2.07 -0.52
C ARG A 123 -5.31 2.62 0.67
N ARG A 124 -6.65 2.53 0.64
CA ARG A 124 -7.51 2.96 1.74
C ARG A 124 -7.25 2.18 3.03
N ILE A 125 -6.95 0.87 2.95
CA ILE A 125 -6.56 0.07 4.12
C ILE A 125 -5.19 0.53 4.64
N ALA A 126 -4.21 0.72 3.75
CA ALA A 126 -2.88 1.21 4.11
C ALA A 126 -2.94 2.54 4.86
N ASP A 127 -3.78 3.47 4.40
CA ASP A 127 -3.94 4.80 4.98
C ASP A 127 -4.90 4.85 6.19
N SER A 128 -5.66 3.77 6.43
CA SER A 128 -6.61 3.71 7.55
C SER A 128 -5.92 3.65 8.91
N ARG A 129 -6.63 3.98 9.98
CA ARG A 129 -6.14 3.83 11.37
C ARG A 129 -6.57 2.51 12.02
N ARG A 130 -7.02 1.54 11.22
CA ARG A 130 -7.51 0.27 11.75
C ARG A 130 -6.37 -0.56 12.35
N ASP A 131 -6.62 -1.10 13.54
CA ASP A 131 -5.69 -2.01 14.24
C ASP A 131 -5.51 -3.34 13.50
N ASP A 132 -6.54 -3.77 12.76
CA ASP A 132 -6.52 -5.02 11.99
C ASP A 132 -5.92 -4.86 10.57
N ALA A 133 -5.47 -3.66 10.18
CA ALA A 133 -4.97 -3.41 8.83
C ALA A 133 -3.82 -4.37 8.44
N LEU A 134 -2.90 -4.66 9.37
CA LEU A 134 -1.78 -5.59 9.12
C LEU A 134 -2.25 -6.99 8.70
N LYS A 135 -3.35 -7.48 9.28
CA LYS A 135 -3.95 -8.79 8.93
C LYS A 135 -4.39 -8.84 7.47
N HIS A 136 -4.83 -7.71 6.93
CA HIS A 136 -5.29 -7.59 5.55
C HIS A 136 -4.15 -7.31 4.57
N LEU A 137 -3.15 -6.54 4.98
CA LEU A 137 -2.07 -6.09 4.10
C LEU A 137 -0.93 -7.11 3.98
N ALA A 138 -0.54 -7.79 5.06
CA ALA A 138 0.60 -8.70 5.03
C ALA A 138 0.48 -9.83 3.98
N PRO A 139 -0.68 -10.48 3.78
CA PRO A 139 -0.85 -11.48 2.73
C PRO A 139 -0.69 -10.91 1.31
N LEU A 140 -0.93 -9.60 1.12
CA LEU A 140 -0.87 -8.94 -0.18
C LEU A 140 0.56 -8.58 -0.61
N LEU A 141 1.57 -8.77 0.24
CA LEU A 141 2.97 -8.61 -0.17
C LEU A 141 3.37 -9.60 -1.27
N GLN A 142 2.71 -10.76 -1.33
CA GLN A 142 2.96 -11.82 -2.33
C GLN A 142 2.00 -11.72 -3.52
N ASP A 143 1.35 -10.58 -3.69
CA ASP A 143 0.40 -10.43 -4.77
C ASP A 143 1.09 -10.38 -6.14
N ALA A 144 0.45 -10.99 -7.15
CA ALA A 144 0.94 -10.98 -8.52
C ALA A 144 0.90 -9.58 -9.16
N ASP A 145 -0.03 -8.73 -8.72
CA ASP A 145 -0.11 -7.35 -9.16
C ASP A 145 0.82 -6.46 -8.31
N ALA A 146 1.89 -5.98 -8.94
CA ALA A 146 2.97 -5.24 -8.27
C ALA A 146 2.50 -3.96 -7.57
N GLU A 147 1.48 -3.27 -8.11
CA GLU A 147 0.94 -2.07 -7.48
C GLU A 147 0.15 -2.42 -6.22
N THR A 148 -0.64 -3.50 -6.21
CA THR A 148 -1.28 -4.01 -4.98
C THR A 148 -0.24 -4.37 -3.92
N ALA A 149 0.80 -5.11 -4.30
CA ALA A 149 1.88 -5.47 -3.37
C ALA A 149 2.59 -4.22 -2.83
N PHE A 150 2.87 -3.22 -3.68
CA PHE A 150 3.46 -1.96 -3.26
C PHE A 150 2.60 -1.18 -2.27
N GLN A 151 1.29 -1.03 -2.55
CA GLN A 151 0.36 -0.33 -1.66
C GLN A 151 0.27 -1.03 -0.29
N ALA A 152 0.28 -2.37 -0.29
CA ALA A 152 0.34 -3.15 0.94
C ALA A 152 1.66 -2.94 1.70
N ALA A 153 2.79 -2.99 1.00
CA ALA A 153 4.11 -2.73 1.57
C ALA A 153 4.20 -1.31 2.17
N ARG A 154 3.63 -0.29 1.52
CA ARG A 154 3.53 1.07 2.10
C ARG A 154 2.73 1.07 3.40
N GLY A 155 1.58 0.39 3.43
CA GLY A 155 0.76 0.32 4.64
C GLY A 155 1.45 -0.40 5.81
N LEU A 156 2.27 -1.42 5.53
CA LEU A 156 3.13 -2.06 6.53
C LEU A 156 4.23 -1.12 7.00
N ALA A 157 4.87 -0.41 6.08
CA ALA A 157 5.91 0.58 6.37
C ALA A 157 5.41 1.71 7.28
N LEU A 158 4.18 2.20 7.06
CA LEU A 158 3.51 3.19 7.93
C LEU A 158 3.30 2.70 9.37
N ARG A 159 3.45 1.39 9.60
CA ARG A 159 3.26 0.71 10.88
C ARG A 159 4.55 0.04 11.36
N ASP A 160 5.70 0.48 10.85
CA ASP A 160 7.03 0.01 11.24
C ASP A 160 7.28 -1.51 10.99
N ASP A 161 6.46 -2.17 10.16
CA ASP A 161 6.63 -3.59 9.84
C ASP A 161 7.68 -3.77 8.73
N THR A 162 8.80 -4.41 9.09
CA THR A 162 9.94 -4.59 8.19
C THR A 162 9.73 -5.62 7.08
N ALA A 163 8.67 -6.43 7.12
CA ALA A 163 8.38 -7.39 6.06
C ALA A 163 8.10 -6.73 4.70
N CYS A 164 7.79 -5.43 4.70
CA CYS A 164 7.58 -4.63 3.48
C CYS A 164 8.85 -4.38 2.66
N VAL A 165 10.04 -4.45 3.29
CA VAL A 165 11.29 -3.94 2.71
C VAL A 165 11.63 -4.54 1.35
N PRO A 166 11.52 -5.87 1.12
CA PRO A 166 11.82 -6.45 -0.20
C PRO A 166 10.89 -5.93 -1.31
N VAL A 167 9.61 -5.72 -1.01
CA VAL A 167 8.63 -5.21 -1.97
C VAL A 167 8.89 -3.74 -2.28
N LEU A 168 9.17 -2.92 -1.26
CA LEU A 168 9.55 -1.51 -1.46
C LEU A 168 10.84 -1.37 -2.26
N HIS A 169 11.86 -2.20 -1.98
CA HIS A 169 13.12 -2.20 -2.71
C HIS A 169 12.92 -2.56 -4.19
N SER A 170 12.14 -3.60 -4.47
CA SER A 170 11.75 -3.99 -5.83
C SER A 170 10.99 -2.87 -6.56
N ALA A 171 10.04 -2.21 -5.90
CA ALA A 171 9.29 -1.10 -6.47
C ALA A 171 10.18 0.10 -6.79
N VAL A 172 11.08 0.48 -5.86
CA VAL A 172 12.08 1.55 -6.09
C VAL A 172 12.96 1.18 -7.27
N ARG A 173 13.45 -0.06 -7.36
CA ARG A 173 14.27 -0.53 -8.48
C ARG A 173 13.55 -0.39 -9.82
N ALA A 174 12.29 -0.81 -9.89
CA ALA A 174 11.54 -0.86 -11.14
C ALA A 174 11.04 0.52 -11.61
N ARG A 175 10.64 1.39 -10.67
CA ARG A 175 9.85 2.59 -10.98
C ARG A 175 10.62 3.90 -10.85
N TRP A 176 11.82 3.92 -10.26
CA TRP A 176 12.51 5.17 -9.93
C TRP A 176 12.68 6.12 -11.12
N LYS A 177 13.07 5.57 -12.28
CA LYS A 177 13.40 6.39 -13.46
C LYS A 177 12.21 7.24 -13.93
N ASP A 178 11.01 6.68 -13.90
CA ASP A 178 9.82 7.30 -14.46
C ASP A 178 8.90 7.90 -13.37
N GLU A 179 9.03 7.43 -12.12
CA GLU A 179 8.10 7.76 -11.02
C GLU A 179 8.80 8.24 -9.74
N GLU A 180 10.03 8.75 -9.81
CA GLU A 180 10.77 9.24 -8.62
C GLU A 180 9.91 10.16 -7.72
N ALA A 181 9.30 11.20 -8.31
CA ALA A 181 8.50 12.16 -7.56
C ALA A 181 7.28 11.52 -6.88
N LEU A 182 6.65 10.54 -7.54
CA LEU A 182 5.51 9.81 -6.99
C LEU A 182 5.95 8.90 -5.85
N LEU A 183 7.02 8.12 -6.01
CA LEU A 183 7.57 7.27 -4.95
C LEU A 183 7.96 8.09 -3.72
N ARG A 184 8.59 9.25 -3.92
CA ARG A 184 8.91 10.18 -2.82
C ARG A 184 7.66 10.65 -2.11
N ALA A 185 6.62 11.06 -2.83
CA ALA A 185 5.37 11.53 -2.25
C ALA A 185 4.63 10.42 -1.48
N GLU A 186 4.59 9.21 -2.04
CA GLU A 186 3.95 8.05 -1.40
C GLU A 186 4.68 7.64 -0.12
N LEU A 187 6.02 7.64 -0.11
CA LEU A 187 6.81 7.24 1.05
C LEU A 187 7.10 8.39 2.03
N ALA A 188 6.70 9.63 1.76
CA ALA A 188 6.97 10.78 2.61
C ALA A 188 6.35 10.68 4.02
N GLN A 189 5.24 9.93 4.15
CA GLN A 189 4.55 9.73 5.43
C GLN A 189 5.08 8.53 6.22
N VAL A 190 5.94 7.70 5.62
CA VAL A 190 6.53 6.55 6.30
C VAL A 190 7.49 7.05 7.37
N PRO A 191 7.30 6.66 8.65
CA PRO A 191 8.24 7.00 9.71
C PRO A 191 9.65 6.50 9.38
N ARG A 192 10.65 7.37 9.60
CA ARG A 192 12.05 6.97 9.52
C ARG A 192 12.42 6.24 10.81
N GLY A 193 13.20 5.17 10.71
CA GLY A 193 13.73 4.46 11.89
C GLY A 193 13.62 2.95 11.78
N ALA A 194 12.41 2.41 11.98
CA ALA A 194 12.20 0.96 12.04
C ALA A 194 12.70 0.23 10.79
N LEU A 195 12.51 0.82 9.61
CA LEU A 195 12.97 0.27 8.34
C LEU A 195 14.45 0.54 8.06
N SER A 196 15.10 1.43 8.80
CA SER A 196 16.45 1.88 8.48
C SER A 196 17.49 0.77 8.60
N ALA A 197 17.41 -0.06 9.64
CA ALA A 197 18.32 -1.18 9.84
C ALA A 197 18.21 -2.23 8.72
N PRO A 198 17.02 -2.79 8.40
CA PRO A 198 16.91 -3.76 7.30
C PRO A 198 17.25 -3.16 5.94
N VAL A 199 16.88 -1.91 5.67
CA VAL A 199 17.25 -1.23 4.40
C VAL A 199 18.76 -0.98 4.31
N SER A 200 19.45 -0.73 5.43
CA SER A 200 20.91 -0.58 5.42
C SER A 200 21.61 -1.83 4.87
N GLY A 201 21.08 -3.03 5.14
CA GLY A 201 21.60 -4.29 4.61
C GLY A 201 21.46 -4.45 3.09
N LEU A 202 20.69 -3.57 2.43
CA LEU A 202 20.55 -3.53 0.97
C LEU A 202 21.53 -2.53 0.33
N VAL A 203 22.11 -1.62 1.12
CA VAL A 203 23.08 -0.64 0.62
C VAL A 203 24.39 -1.38 0.31
N GLY A 204 24.81 -1.34 -0.96
CA GLY A 204 26.06 -1.96 -1.38
C GLY A 204 25.96 -3.44 -1.78
N VAL A 205 24.79 -4.07 -1.67
CA VAL A 205 24.60 -5.50 -1.96
C VAL A 205 24.00 -5.72 -3.36
N GLY A 206 24.48 -6.77 -4.05
CA GLY A 206 23.91 -7.22 -5.32
C GLY A 206 24.39 -6.45 -6.55
N ALA A 207 23.63 -6.58 -7.64
CA ALA A 207 23.92 -5.91 -8.91
C ALA A 207 23.76 -4.39 -8.78
N ARG A 208 24.29 -3.65 -9.75
CA ARG A 208 24.25 -2.18 -9.79
C ARG A 208 22.86 -1.60 -9.49
N GLU A 209 21.82 -2.11 -10.14
CA GLU A 209 20.45 -1.63 -9.96
C GLU A 209 19.89 -1.91 -8.56
N ASP A 210 20.29 -3.04 -7.94
CA ASP A 210 19.93 -3.36 -6.55
C ASP A 210 20.58 -2.42 -5.56
N ARG A 211 21.87 -2.10 -5.77
CA ARG A 211 22.60 -1.12 -4.95
C ARG A 211 21.98 0.26 -5.04
N LEU A 212 21.66 0.73 -6.26
CA LEU A 212 20.99 2.01 -6.47
C LEU A 212 19.64 2.05 -5.77
N ALA A 213 18.82 1.00 -5.92
CA ALA A 213 17.53 0.92 -5.26
C ALA A 213 17.65 0.88 -3.73
N GLY A 214 18.65 0.19 -3.19
CA GLY A 214 18.95 0.15 -1.76
C GLY A 214 19.31 1.53 -1.21
N ILE A 215 20.20 2.25 -1.90
CA ILE A 215 20.60 3.62 -1.53
C ILE A 215 19.41 4.59 -1.60
N ARG A 216 18.59 4.51 -2.66
CA ARG A 216 17.40 5.35 -2.83
C ARG A 216 16.35 5.08 -1.76
N LEU A 217 16.06 3.81 -1.46
CA LEU A 217 15.15 3.46 -0.39
C LEU A 217 15.69 3.93 0.96
N PHE A 218 17.00 3.77 1.22
CA PHE A 218 17.64 4.29 2.43
C PHE A 218 17.50 5.81 2.55
N ALA A 219 17.59 6.56 1.44
CA ALA A 219 17.34 8.00 1.45
C ALA A 219 15.91 8.36 1.91
N LEU A 220 14.93 7.50 1.67
CA LEU A 220 13.52 7.73 2.01
C LEU A 220 13.18 7.36 3.45
N VAL A 221 13.71 6.25 3.96
CA VAL A 221 13.28 5.68 5.27
C VAL A 221 14.42 5.54 6.29
N GLY A 222 15.65 5.80 5.87
CA GLY A 222 16.86 5.70 6.70
C GLY A 222 16.97 6.80 7.75
N VAL A 223 17.79 6.52 8.77
CA VAL A 223 18.15 7.45 9.86
C VAL A 223 19.66 7.60 9.99
N ARG A 224 20.07 8.71 10.63
CA ARG A 224 21.47 9.13 10.76
C ARG A 224 22.37 8.06 11.38
N GLU A 225 21.85 7.32 12.34
CA GLU A 225 22.56 6.28 13.10
C GLU A 225 23.09 5.17 12.18
N HIS A 226 22.40 4.90 11.07
CA HIS A 226 22.79 3.89 10.10
C HIS A 226 23.50 4.46 8.87
N ALA A 227 23.70 5.78 8.78
CA ALA A 227 24.22 6.43 7.57
C ALA A 227 25.65 6.00 7.20
N ARG A 228 26.43 5.44 8.14
CA ARG A 228 27.77 4.90 7.89
C ARG A 228 27.82 3.83 6.79
N VAL A 229 26.70 3.14 6.54
CA VAL A 229 26.61 2.15 5.46
C VAL A 229 26.85 2.76 4.07
N LEU A 230 26.64 4.07 3.91
CA LEU A 230 26.84 4.78 2.65
C LEU A 230 28.32 5.01 2.31
N ARG A 231 29.26 4.78 3.24
CA ARG A 231 30.69 5.08 3.03
C ARG A 231 31.27 4.36 1.81
N ALA A 232 30.98 3.06 1.67
CA ALA A 232 31.42 2.28 0.52
C ALA A 232 30.86 2.82 -0.80
N ALA A 233 29.61 3.30 -0.81
CA ALA A 233 29.00 3.91 -2.00
C ALA A 233 29.59 5.29 -2.34
N LEU A 234 30.12 6.02 -1.36
CA LEU A 234 30.87 7.27 -1.57
C LEU A 234 32.30 7.03 -2.12
N ASP A 235 32.79 5.79 -2.06
CA ASP A 235 34.05 5.34 -2.67
C ASP A 235 33.85 4.64 -4.04
N ASP A 236 32.60 4.52 -4.51
CA ASP A 236 32.28 3.85 -5.78
C ASP A 236 32.74 4.68 -6.99
N THR A 237 33.08 4.02 -8.10
CA THR A 237 33.52 4.67 -9.34
C THR A 237 32.34 5.04 -10.24
N ASP A 238 31.16 4.47 -10.02
CA ASP A 238 29.93 4.81 -10.73
C ASP A 238 29.35 6.15 -10.22
N GLN A 239 29.30 7.15 -11.11
CA GLN A 239 28.79 8.48 -10.78
C GLN A 239 27.35 8.49 -10.29
N GLN A 240 26.49 7.57 -10.75
CA GLN A 240 25.11 7.48 -10.25
C GLN A 240 25.08 6.92 -8.84
N ILE A 241 25.93 5.95 -8.51
CA ILE A 241 26.03 5.43 -7.14
C ILE A 241 26.53 6.53 -6.20
N LEU A 242 27.58 7.27 -6.60
CA LEU A 242 28.09 8.43 -5.86
C LEU A 242 27.02 9.48 -5.61
N LEU A 243 26.31 9.91 -6.66
CA LEU A 243 25.26 10.93 -6.55
C LEU A 243 24.12 10.47 -5.62
N ASN A 244 23.66 9.22 -5.76
CA ASN A 244 22.59 8.70 -4.92
C ASN A 244 23.06 8.55 -3.46
N ALA A 245 24.32 8.17 -3.22
CA ALA A 245 24.88 8.10 -1.87
C ALA A 245 24.98 9.48 -1.21
N VAL A 246 25.42 10.51 -1.96
CA VAL A 246 25.41 11.91 -1.51
C VAL A 246 23.99 12.36 -1.18
N ASN A 247 23.02 12.10 -2.07
CA ASN A 247 21.62 12.47 -1.84
C ASN A 247 21.00 11.73 -0.64
N ALA A 248 21.38 10.47 -0.41
CA ALA A 248 21.00 9.74 0.79
C ALA A 248 21.59 10.37 2.05
N CYS A 249 22.87 10.76 2.03
CA CYS A 249 23.48 11.47 3.16
C CYS A 249 22.79 12.81 3.46
N ARG A 250 22.53 13.61 2.42
CA ARG A 250 21.78 14.89 2.51
C ARG A 250 20.43 14.69 3.20
N ALA A 251 19.65 13.73 2.73
CA ALA A 251 18.31 13.48 3.26
C ALA A 251 18.33 12.92 4.70
N VAL A 252 19.26 12.01 5.00
CA VAL A 252 19.25 11.24 6.25
C VAL A 252 19.98 11.95 7.40
N VAL A 253 21.03 12.73 7.10
CA VAL A 253 21.88 13.36 8.11
C VAL A 253 21.48 14.80 8.38
N ASP A 254 21.24 15.59 7.31
CA ASP A 254 20.99 17.03 7.40
C ASP A 254 19.56 17.43 6.96
N GLY A 255 18.73 16.48 6.51
CA GLY A 255 17.36 16.75 6.04
C GLY A 255 17.29 17.60 4.77
N GLU A 256 18.37 17.64 4.00
CA GLU A 256 18.49 18.48 2.80
C GLU A 256 17.88 17.82 1.55
N PRO A 257 17.36 18.61 0.60
CA PRO A 257 16.85 18.08 -0.66
C PRO A 257 17.97 17.47 -1.53
N PRO A 258 17.62 16.53 -2.43
CA PRO A 258 18.59 15.91 -3.34
C PRO A 258 19.16 16.92 -4.34
N LEU A 259 20.42 16.70 -4.73
CA LEU A 259 21.04 17.35 -5.87
C LEU A 259 20.54 16.67 -7.15
N GLU A 260 19.96 17.45 -8.06
CA GLU A 260 19.43 16.90 -9.32
C GLU A 260 20.51 16.72 -10.38
N ARG A 261 21.34 17.75 -10.60
CA ARG A 261 22.35 17.79 -11.66
C ARG A 261 23.59 18.55 -11.21
N PRO A 262 24.31 18.09 -10.17
CA PRO A 262 25.53 18.75 -9.74
C PRO A 262 26.59 18.64 -10.83
N SER A 263 27.45 19.66 -10.94
CA SER A 263 28.66 19.55 -11.76
C SER A 263 29.63 18.53 -11.13
N SER A 264 30.56 17.98 -11.91
CA SER A 264 31.56 17.04 -11.38
C SER A 264 32.37 17.61 -10.20
N PRO A 265 32.86 18.87 -10.23
CA PRO A 265 33.52 19.47 -9.06
C PRO A 265 32.62 19.53 -7.83
N GLN A 266 31.36 19.95 -7.99
CA GLN A 266 30.39 19.99 -6.88
C GLN A 266 30.15 18.60 -6.29
N LEU A 267 30.03 17.57 -7.14
CA LEU A 267 29.84 16.21 -6.66
C LEU A 267 31.05 15.72 -5.86
N ILE A 268 32.28 16.01 -6.33
CA ILE A 268 33.53 15.65 -5.62
C ILE A 268 33.58 16.34 -4.24
N GLU A 269 33.28 17.63 -4.17
CA GLU A 269 33.22 18.38 -2.92
C GLU A 269 32.22 17.78 -1.94
N GLN A 270 31.02 17.43 -2.41
CA GLN A 270 30.00 16.78 -1.60
C GLN A 270 30.46 15.41 -1.10
N VAL A 271 31.10 14.60 -1.95
CA VAL A 271 31.64 13.29 -1.54
C VAL A 271 32.66 13.45 -0.41
N GLN A 272 33.60 14.39 -0.52
CA GLN A 272 34.59 14.64 0.54
C GLN A 272 33.94 15.15 1.83
N LEU A 273 32.97 16.05 1.71
CA LEU A 273 32.18 16.53 2.85
C LEU A 273 31.53 15.37 3.60
N TRP A 274 30.82 14.49 2.90
CA TRP A 274 30.11 13.38 3.53
C TRP A 274 31.04 12.33 4.11
N LYS A 275 32.17 12.04 3.45
CA LYS A 275 33.21 11.14 4.01
C LYS A 275 33.78 11.64 5.33
N SER A 276 33.85 12.95 5.55
CA SER A 276 34.32 13.54 6.80
C SER A 276 33.28 13.51 7.92
N LYS A 277 31.98 13.53 7.57
CA LYS A 277 30.85 13.55 8.52
C LYS A 277 30.44 12.15 9.03
N LEU A 278 30.68 11.08 8.26
CA LEU A 278 30.27 9.69 8.57
C LEU A 278 31.35 8.90 9.32
#